data_AF-A0A3N4LQQ9-F1
#
_entry.id   AF-A0A3N4LQQ9-F1
#
_cell.length_a   1.000
_cell.length_b   1.000
_cell.length_c   1.000
_cell.angle_alpha   90.00
_cell.angle_beta   90.00
_cell.angle_gamma   90.00
#
_symmetry.space_group_name_H-M   'P 1'
#
loop_
_entity.id
_entity.type
_entity.pdbx_description
1 polymer ?
#
loop_
_entity_poly.entity_id
_entity_poly.type
_entity_poly.pdbx_seq_one_letter_code
_entity_poly.pdbx_strand_id
1 'polypeptide(L)'
;MSSMRNAVQRRNHKERAQPLERSKWGLLEKKKDYKLRSKDYNAKKARLKALQEKANARNPDEFYYSMTNSQRTSKGIHIVDRGNRALDNDTVKLLKTQDVGYLRVKSAIEKKAIERLEVEAALLNLDGVSTSGKKRKHTVFVESREEAREFDPVKHFDTVPELVNRAGNRLRKEQLAEIELEKQVPGENRQLNGKQKRLQKLQERKRRAKAREGKLNELVQRMKRSEELEKAERELVLQRERFGKGVGLGKPGKFSKERKK
;
A
#
# COMPACT_ATOMS: atom_id res chain seq x y z
N MET A 1 -65.33 -27.75 -24.09
CA MET A 1 -64.66 -28.59 -23.06
C MET A 1 -63.79 -29.63 -23.75
N SER A 2 -62.57 -29.86 -23.28
CA SER A 2 -61.66 -30.86 -23.88
C SER A 2 -61.57 -32.06 -22.94
N SER A 3 -62.51 -33.01 -23.08
CA SER A 3 -62.72 -34.13 -22.15
C SER A 3 -61.75 -35.31 -22.30
N MET A 4 -60.98 -35.41 -23.39
CA MET A 4 -59.98 -36.47 -23.61
C MET A 4 -58.52 -35.97 -23.54
N ARG A 5 -58.25 -34.86 -22.84
CA ARG A 5 -56.88 -34.30 -22.73
C ARG A 5 -55.94 -35.13 -21.85
N ASN A 6 -56.48 -35.91 -20.93
CA ASN A 6 -55.71 -36.75 -19.99
C ASN A 6 -55.58 -38.21 -20.45
N ALA A 7 -56.26 -38.61 -21.53
CA ALA A 7 -56.24 -39.99 -22.04
C ALA A 7 -55.01 -40.29 -22.92
N VAL A 8 -54.33 -39.26 -23.43
CA VAL A 8 -53.10 -39.39 -24.24
C VAL A 8 -52.03 -38.46 -23.66
N GLN A 9 -50.92 -39.03 -23.19
CA GLN A 9 -49.81 -38.24 -22.64
C GLN A 9 -49.18 -37.37 -23.73
N ARG A 10 -49.24 -36.05 -23.57
CA ARG A 10 -48.57 -35.12 -24.47
C ARG A 10 -47.08 -35.04 -24.14
N ARG A 11 -46.23 -35.22 -25.14
CA ARG A 11 -44.78 -35.14 -24.98
C ARG A 11 -44.34 -33.68 -24.81
N ASN A 12 -43.52 -33.43 -23.80
CA ASN A 12 -42.85 -32.14 -23.66
C ASN A 12 -41.74 -32.00 -24.70
N HIS A 13 -41.85 -31.00 -25.58
CA HIS A 13 -40.80 -30.67 -26.55
C HIS A 13 -39.75 -29.77 -25.87
N LYS A 14 -38.50 -30.24 -25.82
CA LYS A 14 -37.37 -29.49 -25.27
C LYS A 14 -36.78 -28.53 -26.30
N GLU A 15 -36.31 -27.37 -25.86
CA GLU A 15 -35.61 -26.40 -26.72
C GLU A 15 -34.16 -26.83 -26.96
N ARG A 16 -33.63 -26.57 -28.15
CA ARG A 16 -32.22 -26.85 -28.51
C ARG A 16 -31.29 -25.72 -28.04
N ALA A 17 -30.09 -26.09 -27.59
CA ALA A 17 -29.01 -25.17 -27.26
C ALA A 17 -28.34 -24.54 -28.51
N GLN A 18 -27.47 -23.56 -28.29
CA GLN A 18 -26.59 -22.99 -29.33
C GLN A 18 -25.54 -24.05 -29.75
N PRO A 19 -25.21 -24.19 -31.05
CA PRO A 19 -24.11 -25.06 -31.49
C PRO A 19 -22.77 -24.66 -30.84
N LEU A 20 -21.95 -25.66 -30.49
CA LEU A 20 -20.69 -25.45 -29.76
C LEU A 20 -19.73 -24.50 -30.49
N GLU A 21 -19.60 -24.62 -31.81
CA GLU A 21 -18.78 -23.74 -32.66
C GLU A 21 -19.19 -22.26 -32.58
N ARG A 22 -20.47 -21.98 -32.30
CA ARG A 22 -21.03 -20.63 -32.18
C ARG A 22 -21.24 -20.18 -30.74
N SER A 23 -20.77 -20.95 -29.76
CA SER A 23 -20.88 -20.63 -28.33
C SER A 23 -20.31 -19.25 -28.00
N LYS A 24 -19.30 -18.78 -28.75
CA LYS A 24 -18.71 -17.43 -28.59
C LYS A 24 -19.70 -16.27 -28.70
N TRP A 25 -20.84 -16.45 -29.39
CA TRP A 25 -21.87 -15.42 -29.59
C TRP A 25 -22.95 -15.42 -28.50
N GLY A 26 -22.81 -16.27 -27.49
CA GLY A 26 -23.78 -16.40 -26.40
C GLY A 26 -24.99 -17.24 -26.77
N LEU A 27 -26.07 -17.05 -25.99
CA LEU A 27 -27.30 -17.83 -26.09
C LEU A 27 -27.99 -17.65 -27.44
N LEU A 28 -28.47 -18.75 -28.02
CA LEU A 28 -29.31 -18.71 -29.21
C LEU A 28 -30.71 -18.20 -28.84
N GLU A 29 -30.99 -16.92 -29.12
CA GLU A 29 -32.30 -16.32 -28.87
C GLU A 29 -33.42 -17.15 -29.51
N LYS A 30 -34.47 -17.42 -28.73
CA LYS A 30 -35.69 -18.07 -29.18
C LYS A 30 -36.83 -17.08 -29.28
N LYS A 31 -38.00 -17.54 -29.73
CA LYS A 31 -39.18 -16.67 -29.90
C LYS A 31 -39.58 -15.95 -28.61
N LYS A 32 -39.41 -16.58 -27.44
CA LYS A 32 -39.68 -15.96 -26.14
C LYS A 32 -38.74 -14.79 -25.85
N ASP A 33 -37.44 -14.95 -26.13
CA ASP A 33 -36.42 -13.94 -25.91
C ASP A 33 -36.61 -12.77 -26.89
N TYR A 34 -36.87 -13.08 -28.17
CA TYR A 34 -37.24 -12.09 -29.17
C TYR A 34 -38.45 -11.25 -28.76
N LYS A 35 -39.49 -11.88 -28.20
CA LYS A 35 -40.67 -11.15 -27.70
C LYS A 35 -40.30 -10.18 -26.58
N LEU A 36 -39.44 -10.58 -25.65
CA LEU A 36 -38.96 -9.70 -24.58
C LEU A 36 -38.14 -8.53 -25.14
N ARG A 37 -37.18 -8.83 -26.02
CA ARG A 37 -36.34 -7.82 -26.70
C ARG A 37 -37.16 -6.83 -27.51
N SER A 38 -38.14 -7.31 -28.28
CA SER A 38 -39.03 -6.47 -29.09
C SER A 38 -39.92 -5.60 -28.20
N LYS A 39 -40.47 -6.13 -27.11
CA LYS A 39 -41.26 -5.34 -26.14
C LYS A 39 -40.42 -4.22 -25.50
N ASP A 40 -39.22 -4.53 -25.03
CA ASP A 40 -38.30 -3.54 -24.43
C ASP A 40 -37.92 -2.44 -25.44
N TYR A 41 -37.55 -2.83 -26.67
CA TYR A 41 -37.22 -1.87 -27.73
C TYR A 41 -38.41 -0.94 -28.06
N ASN A 42 -39.60 -1.52 -28.22
CA ASN A 42 -40.80 -0.74 -28.52
C ASN A 42 -41.19 0.17 -27.35
N ALA A 43 -41.01 -0.26 -26.09
CA ALA A 43 -41.24 0.58 -24.92
C ALA A 43 -40.27 1.78 -24.87
N LYS A 44 -38.97 1.54 -25.13
CA LYS A 44 -37.96 2.61 -25.24
C LYS A 44 -38.26 3.57 -26.39
N LYS A 45 -38.64 3.03 -27.55
CA LYS A 45 -39.03 3.83 -28.72
C LYS A 45 -40.25 4.72 -28.42
N ALA A 46 -41.28 4.16 -27.78
CA ALA A 46 -42.46 4.92 -27.37
C ALA A 46 -42.10 6.03 -26.37
N ARG A 47 -41.24 5.75 -25.39
CA ARG A 47 -40.76 6.74 -24.41
C ARG A 47 -39.96 7.87 -25.07
N LEU A 48 -39.05 7.54 -26.00
CA LEU A 48 -38.29 8.54 -26.75
C LEU A 48 -39.19 9.42 -27.62
N LYS A 49 -40.19 8.82 -28.30
CA LYS A 49 -41.18 9.56 -29.08
C LYS A 49 -41.95 10.55 -28.21
N ALA A 50 -42.43 10.12 -27.04
CA ALA A 50 -43.13 11.00 -26.10
C ALA A 50 -42.22 12.13 -25.57
N LEU A 51 -40.93 11.87 -25.33
CA LEU A 51 -39.97 12.91 -24.94
C LEU A 51 -39.71 13.91 -26.08
N GLN A 52 -39.65 13.44 -27.32
CA GLN A 52 -39.48 14.29 -28.50
C GLN A 52 -40.71 15.18 -28.74
N GLU A 53 -41.92 14.63 -28.60
CA GLU A 53 -43.17 15.40 -28.68
C GLU A 53 -43.22 16.48 -27.60
N LYS A 54 -42.84 16.16 -26.35
CA LYS A 54 -42.72 17.14 -25.27
C LYS A 54 -41.68 18.22 -25.54
N ALA A 55 -40.53 17.85 -26.09
CA ALA A 55 -39.48 18.81 -26.44
C ALA A 55 -39.91 19.76 -27.56
N ASN A 56 -40.64 19.25 -28.56
CA ASN A 56 -41.18 20.05 -29.67
C ASN A 56 -42.31 20.98 -29.23
N ALA A 57 -43.16 20.55 -28.31
CA ALA A 57 -44.28 21.32 -27.77
C ALA A 57 -43.89 22.27 -26.62
N ARG A 58 -42.58 22.48 -26.37
CA ARG A 58 -42.10 23.32 -25.27
C ARG A 58 -42.46 24.79 -25.52
N ASN A 59 -43.11 25.43 -24.54
CA ASN A 59 -43.30 26.88 -24.54
C ASN A 59 -41.98 27.57 -24.15
N PRO A 60 -41.38 28.44 -25.00
CA PRO A 60 -40.14 29.14 -24.66
C PRO A 60 -40.26 30.08 -23.46
N ASP A 61 -41.47 30.53 -23.13
CA ASP A 61 -41.75 31.49 -22.05
C ASP A 61 -42.20 30.80 -20.74
N GLU A 62 -42.07 29.47 -20.64
CA GLU A 62 -42.46 28.75 -19.42
C GLU A 62 -41.54 29.11 -18.24
N PHE A 63 -42.15 29.45 -17.09
CA PHE A 63 -41.43 29.73 -15.85
C PHE A 63 -41.95 28.87 -14.70
N TYR A 64 -41.05 28.10 -14.08
CA TYR A 64 -41.31 27.38 -12.84
C TYR A 64 -40.40 27.95 -11.74
N TYR A 65 -40.92 28.14 -10.52
CA TYR A 65 -40.13 28.67 -9.39
C TYR A 65 -38.84 27.88 -9.12
N SER A 66 -38.85 26.56 -9.36
CA SER A 66 -37.66 25.70 -9.23
C SER A 66 -36.49 26.10 -10.15
N MET A 67 -36.76 26.78 -11.27
CA MET A 67 -35.73 27.25 -12.22
C MET A 67 -34.76 28.27 -11.60
N THR A 68 -35.18 28.97 -10.54
CA THR A 68 -34.31 29.92 -9.80
C THR A 68 -33.14 29.22 -9.11
N ASN A 69 -33.33 27.97 -8.67
CA ASN A 69 -32.31 27.19 -7.93
C ASN A 69 -31.66 26.09 -8.79
N SER A 70 -32.33 25.63 -9.86
CA SER A 70 -31.90 24.49 -10.69
C SER A 70 -31.03 24.87 -11.89
N GLN A 71 -30.57 26.12 -11.97
CA GLN A 71 -29.94 26.74 -13.15
C GLN A 71 -28.56 26.19 -13.56
N ARG A 72 -28.13 25.04 -13.02
CA ARG A 72 -26.85 24.42 -13.40
C ARG A 72 -27.05 23.55 -14.63
N THR A 73 -27.10 24.17 -15.80
CA THR A 73 -27.04 23.45 -17.07
C THR A 73 -25.63 23.56 -17.65
N SER A 74 -24.99 22.44 -17.98
CA SER A 74 -23.73 22.44 -18.73
C SER A 74 -23.96 21.88 -20.12
N LYS A 75 -23.65 22.67 -21.15
CA LYS A 75 -23.88 22.32 -22.57
C LYS A 75 -25.32 21.86 -22.86
N GLY A 76 -26.32 22.46 -22.19
CA GLY A 76 -27.73 22.09 -22.36
C GLY A 76 -28.22 20.91 -21.52
N ILE A 77 -27.37 20.28 -20.71
CA ILE A 77 -27.75 19.15 -19.83
C ILE A 77 -27.86 19.62 -18.37
N HIS A 78 -28.98 19.30 -17.72
CA HIS A 78 -29.24 19.61 -16.31
C HIS A 78 -28.25 18.87 -15.38
N ILE A 79 -27.52 19.62 -14.55
CA ILE A 79 -26.61 19.12 -13.52
C ILE A 79 -27.34 19.16 -12.18
N VAL A 80 -27.45 17.99 -11.56
CA VAL A 80 -27.92 17.85 -10.19
C VAL A 80 -26.75 18.11 -9.23
N ASP A 81 -27.00 18.84 -8.15
CA ASP A 81 -26.02 19.03 -7.09
C ASP A 81 -25.67 17.69 -6.42
N ARG A 82 -24.38 17.47 -6.18
CA ARG A 82 -23.85 16.28 -5.49
C ARG A 82 -23.76 16.47 -3.97
N GLY A 83 -24.07 17.67 -3.47
CA GLY A 83 -24.05 18.01 -2.05
C GLY A 83 -22.77 18.67 -1.57
N ASN A 84 -21.83 18.98 -2.47
CA ASN A 84 -20.61 19.71 -2.12
C ASN A 84 -20.91 21.21 -2.05
N ARG A 85 -20.69 21.80 -0.87
CA ARG A 85 -20.84 23.24 -0.63
C ARG A 85 -19.50 23.92 -0.46
N ALA A 86 -19.41 25.18 -0.85
CA ALA A 86 -18.28 26.03 -0.49
C ALA A 86 -18.25 26.17 1.04
N LEU A 87 -17.10 25.87 1.63
CA LEU A 87 -16.88 25.99 3.08
C LEU A 87 -16.30 27.37 3.38
N ASP A 88 -16.69 27.93 4.53
CA ASP A 88 -16.11 29.18 5.02
C ASP A 88 -14.64 28.98 5.43
N ASN A 89 -13.84 30.03 5.29
CA ASN A 89 -12.41 29.99 5.55
C ASN A 89 -12.08 29.55 6.99
N ASP A 90 -12.90 29.91 7.98
CA ASP A 90 -12.65 29.52 9.36
C ASP A 90 -12.94 28.03 9.59
N THR A 91 -13.96 27.49 8.92
CA THR A 91 -14.23 26.05 8.93
C THR A 91 -13.10 25.26 8.26
N VAL A 92 -12.57 25.75 7.14
CA VAL A 92 -11.43 25.13 6.45
C VAL A 92 -10.16 25.17 7.30
N LYS A 93 -9.89 26.29 8.00
CA LYS A 93 -8.75 26.39 8.95
C LYS A 93 -8.86 25.38 10.09
N LEU A 94 -10.07 25.20 10.65
CA LEU A 94 -10.32 24.23 11.71
C LEU A 94 -10.03 22.81 11.23
N LEU A 95 -10.59 22.41 10.08
CA LEU A 95 -10.38 21.08 9.49
C LEU A 95 -8.89 20.82 9.23
N LYS A 96 -8.18 21.77 8.60
CA LYS A 96 -6.74 21.64 8.36
C LYS A 96 -5.92 21.55 9.65
N THR A 97 -6.35 22.22 10.71
CA THR A 97 -5.68 22.14 12.01
C THR A 97 -5.84 20.76 12.64
N GLN A 98 -7.03 20.16 12.53
CA GLN A 98 -7.28 18.78 12.95
C GLN A 98 -6.44 17.79 12.15
N ASP A 99 -6.37 17.95 10.83
CA ASP A 99 -5.57 17.08 9.94
C ASP A 99 -4.08 17.13 10.27
N VAL A 100 -3.52 18.34 10.49
CA VAL A 100 -2.11 18.50 10.92
C VAL A 100 -1.87 17.82 12.27
N GLY A 101 -2.79 17.99 13.23
CA GLY A 101 -2.71 17.32 14.53
C GLY A 101 -2.70 15.79 14.40
N TYR A 102 -3.59 15.25 13.55
CA TYR A 102 -3.65 13.82 13.28
C TYR A 102 -2.35 13.29 12.63
N LEU A 103 -1.82 13.98 11.62
CA LEU A 103 -0.56 13.60 10.98
C LEU A 103 0.61 13.61 11.96
N ARG A 104 0.70 14.60 12.85
CA ARG A 104 1.72 14.65 13.90
C ARG A 104 1.68 13.44 14.82
N VAL A 105 0.50 13.06 15.27
CA VAL A 105 0.31 11.87 16.11
C VAL A 105 0.73 10.61 15.34
N LYS A 106 0.32 10.47 14.07
CA LYS A 106 0.72 9.32 13.24
C LYS A 106 2.21 9.27 12.96
N SER A 107 2.84 10.41 12.68
CA SER A 107 4.30 10.53 12.51
C SER A 107 5.04 10.12 13.79
N ALA A 108 4.58 10.59 14.96
CA ALA A 108 5.19 10.20 16.25
C ALA A 108 5.06 8.70 16.55
N ILE A 109 3.91 8.09 16.21
CA ILE A 109 3.72 6.64 16.34
C ILE A 109 4.67 5.87 15.42
N GLU A 110 4.79 6.27 14.15
CA GLU A 110 5.69 5.61 13.20
C GLU A 110 7.16 5.78 13.59
N LYS A 111 7.58 6.97 14.04
CA LYS A 111 8.94 7.18 14.56
C LYS A 111 9.26 6.25 15.74
N LYS A 112 8.36 6.12 16.71
CA LYS A 112 8.52 5.17 17.83
C LYS A 112 8.57 3.71 17.37
N ALA A 113 7.82 3.35 16.33
CA ALA A 113 7.85 2.00 15.77
C ALA A 113 9.17 1.71 15.03
N ILE A 114 9.68 2.69 14.29
CA ILE A 114 10.99 2.63 13.63
C ILE A 114 12.09 2.48 14.69
N GLU A 115 12.13 3.34 15.71
CA GLU A 115 13.11 3.27 16.82
C GLU A 115 13.13 1.88 17.47
N ARG A 116 11.96 1.28 17.73
CA ARG A 116 11.87 -0.09 18.28
C ARG A 116 12.45 -1.15 17.35
N LEU A 117 12.12 -1.09 16.06
CA LEU A 117 12.63 -2.02 15.05
C LEU A 117 14.13 -1.84 14.81
N GLU A 118 14.64 -0.62 14.88
CA GLU A 118 16.07 -0.31 14.77
C GLU A 118 16.85 -0.91 15.94
N VAL A 119 16.35 -0.77 17.17
CA VAL A 119 16.94 -1.40 18.36
C VAL A 119 16.94 -2.92 18.23
N GLU A 120 15.82 -3.51 17.79
CA GLU A 120 15.72 -4.95 17.57
C GLU A 120 16.66 -5.44 16.45
N ALA A 121 16.79 -4.69 15.36
CA ALA A 121 17.71 -5.01 14.27
C ALA A 121 19.18 -4.92 14.70
N ALA A 122 19.53 -3.93 15.52
CA ALA A 122 20.86 -3.77 16.09
C ALA A 122 21.24 -4.95 17.00
N LEU A 123 20.33 -5.41 17.86
CA LEU A 123 20.52 -6.59 18.72
C LEU A 123 20.78 -7.88 17.91
N LEU A 124 20.21 -8.00 16.72
CA LEU A 124 20.37 -9.17 15.84
C LEU A 124 21.68 -9.16 15.05
N ASN A 125 22.58 -8.19 15.30
CA ASN A 125 23.84 -7.99 14.58
C ASN A 125 23.65 -8.06 13.06
N LEU A 126 22.60 -7.40 12.55
CA LEU A 126 22.44 -7.25 11.12
C LEU A 126 23.44 -6.21 10.61
N ASP A 127 24.59 -6.71 10.16
CA ASP A 127 25.60 -5.90 9.49
C ASP A 127 24.96 -5.16 8.30
N GLY A 128 25.04 -3.82 8.31
CA GLY A 128 24.51 -2.96 7.24
C GLY A 128 23.29 -2.10 7.58
N VAL A 129 22.64 -2.32 8.73
CA VAL A 129 21.52 -1.48 9.20
C VAL A 129 22.04 -0.34 10.07
N SER A 130 22.89 0.51 9.49
CA SER A 130 23.27 1.77 10.16
C SER A 130 22.29 2.85 9.72
N THR A 131 21.47 3.30 10.66
CA THR A 131 20.44 4.33 10.50
C THR A 131 21.03 5.72 10.22
N SER A 132 22.31 5.92 10.56
CA SER A 132 23.04 7.18 10.35
C SER A 132 23.86 7.24 9.06
N GLY A 133 23.79 6.22 8.20
CA GLY A 133 24.50 6.16 6.91
C GLY A 133 26.03 6.12 7.00
N LYS A 134 26.61 6.25 8.20
CA LYS A 134 28.05 6.21 8.45
C LYS A 134 28.42 4.84 9.03
N LYS A 135 29.17 4.06 8.25
CA LYS A 135 29.86 2.87 8.77
C LYS A 135 30.78 3.30 9.93
N ARG A 136 30.65 2.65 11.09
CA ARG A 136 31.54 2.86 12.23
C ARG A 136 32.97 2.50 11.80
N LYS A 137 33.93 3.38 12.07
CA LYS A 137 35.36 3.14 11.81
C LYS A 137 35.99 2.53 13.06
N HIS A 138 36.73 1.44 12.91
CA HIS A 138 37.56 0.86 13.96
C HIS A 138 39.02 1.16 13.63
N THR A 139 39.63 2.07 14.38
CA THR A 139 41.03 2.47 14.22
C THR A 139 41.91 1.63 15.14
N VAL A 140 42.88 0.92 14.57
CA VAL A 140 43.89 0.17 15.33
C VAL A 140 45.15 1.04 15.42
N PHE A 141 45.70 1.18 16.63
CA PHE A 141 46.95 1.90 16.87
C PHE A 141 48.10 0.90 16.91
N VAL A 142 49.23 1.28 16.32
CA VAL A 142 50.42 0.44 16.14
C VAL A 142 51.65 1.28 16.49
N GLU A 143 52.70 0.65 17.02
CA GLU A 143 53.84 1.34 17.64
C GLU A 143 54.85 1.87 16.62
N SER A 144 55.04 1.18 15.48
CA SER A 144 55.96 1.58 14.43
C SER A 144 55.30 1.80 13.05
N ARG A 145 55.94 2.62 12.20
CA ARG A 145 55.48 2.87 10.83
C ARG A 145 55.63 1.65 9.93
N GLU A 146 56.54 0.75 10.24
CA GLU A 146 56.79 -0.48 9.50
C GLU A 146 55.68 -1.49 9.77
N GLU A 147 55.33 -1.69 11.05
CA GLU A 147 54.18 -2.54 11.44
C GLU A 147 52.85 -2.02 10.87
N ALA A 148 52.67 -0.69 10.76
CA ALA A 148 51.48 -0.12 10.14
C ALA A 148 51.35 -0.46 8.64
N ARG A 149 52.48 -0.67 7.93
CA ARG A 149 52.48 -1.05 6.51
C ARG A 149 52.22 -2.54 6.30
N GLU A 150 52.67 -3.39 7.21
CA GLU A 150 52.51 -4.85 7.15
C GLU A 150 51.30 -5.37 7.94
N PHE A 151 50.45 -4.46 8.43
CA PHE A 151 49.32 -4.80 9.29
C PHE A 151 48.32 -5.75 8.60
N ASP A 152 48.18 -6.96 9.15
CA ASP A 152 47.20 -7.95 8.73
C ASP A 152 46.09 -8.09 9.80
N PRO A 153 44.84 -7.69 9.48
CA PRO A 153 43.71 -7.83 10.40
C PRO A 153 43.45 -9.27 10.85
N VAL A 154 43.75 -10.27 10.00
CA VAL A 154 43.49 -11.69 10.31
C VAL A 154 44.41 -12.17 11.43
N LYS A 155 45.69 -11.79 11.36
CA LYS A 155 46.70 -12.08 12.38
C LYS A 155 46.45 -11.27 13.64
N HIS A 156 46.18 -9.96 13.51
CA HIS A 156 45.98 -9.09 14.67
C HIS A 156 44.80 -9.51 15.55
N PHE A 157 43.72 -10.02 14.96
CA PHE A 157 42.55 -10.49 15.73
C PHE A 157 42.54 -12.00 16.01
N ASP A 158 43.56 -12.75 15.56
CA ASP A 158 43.63 -14.21 15.66
C ASP A 158 42.35 -14.92 15.21
N THR A 159 41.77 -14.48 14.09
CA THR A 159 40.49 -14.99 13.58
C THR A 159 40.66 -15.64 12.21
N VAL A 160 39.61 -16.31 11.72
CA VAL A 160 39.55 -16.80 10.34
C VAL A 160 39.13 -15.65 9.40
N PRO A 161 39.58 -15.63 8.12
CA PRO A 161 39.28 -14.56 7.17
C PRO A 161 37.78 -14.24 7.04
N GLU A 162 36.90 -15.23 7.21
CA GLU A 162 35.45 -15.07 7.12
C GLU A 162 34.82 -14.26 8.27
N LEU A 163 35.48 -14.20 9.43
CA LEU A 163 34.98 -13.51 10.63
C LEU A 163 35.51 -12.08 10.78
N VAL A 164 36.63 -11.77 10.12
CA VAL A 164 37.34 -10.48 10.23
C VAL A 164 36.44 -9.30 9.84
N ASN A 165 35.59 -9.50 8.83
CA ASN A 165 34.69 -8.47 8.31
C ASN A 165 33.39 -8.28 9.12
N ARG A 166 33.11 -9.11 10.12
CA ARG A 166 31.88 -9.02 10.94
C ARG A 166 32.04 -7.95 12.00
N ALA A 167 31.04 -7.13 12.27
CA ALA A 167 31.18 -6.09 13.29
C ALA A 167 31.22 -6.68 14.73
N GLY A 168 30.38 -7.68 15.00
CA GLY A 168 30.25 -8.33 16.31
C GLY A 168 30.51 -9.84 16.28
N ASN A 169 30.79 -10.41 17.45
CA ASN A 169 31.04 -11.84 17.68
C ASN A 169 32.14 -12.44 16.76
N ARG A 170 33.35 -11.84 16.81
CA ARG A 170 34.54 -12.35 16.14
C ARG A 170 35.28 -13.29 17.09
N LEU A 171 35.06 -14.60 16.94
CA LEU A 171 35.71 -15.62 17.77
C LEU A 171 37.17 -15.81 17.35
N ARG A 172 38.06 -15.95 18.35
CA ARG A 172 39.46 -16.34 18.11
C ARG A 172 39.54 -17.80 17.64
N LYS A 173 40.64 -18.15 16.96
CA LYS A 173 40.90 -19.52 16.49
C LYS A 173 40.82 -20.55 17.63
N GLU A 174 41.34 -20.21 18.81
CA GLU A 174 41.29 -21.06 20.00
C GLU A 174 39.86 -21.31 20.49
N GLN A 175 39.06 -20.24 20.60
CA GLN A 175 37.65 -20.34 21.00
C GLN A 175 36.83 -21.16 19.98
N LEU A 176 37.16 -21.06 18.69
CA LEU A 176 36.53 -21.89 17.67
C LEU A 176 36.87 -23.37 17.84
N ALA A 177 38.13 -23.68 18.19
CA ALA A 177 38.60 -25.04 18.46
C ALA A 177 37.93 -25.64 19.71
N GLU A 178 37.78 -24.86 20.79
CA GLU A 178 37.04 -25.28 22.00
C GLU A 178 35.58 -25.64 21.67
N ILE A 179 34.89 -24.81 20.89
CA ILE A 179 33.51 -25.06 20.45
C ILE A 179 33.42 -26.30 19.54
N GLU A 180 34.47 -26.62 18.78
CA GLU A 180 34.53 -27.84 17.97
C GLU A 180 34.75 -29.09 18.84
N LEU A 181 35.60 -29.01 19.86
CA LEU A 181 35.82 -30.07 20.85
C LEU A 181 34.54 -30.37 21.66
N GLU A 182 33.80 -29.36 22.12
CA GLU A 182 32.52 -29.54 22.82
C GLU A 182 31.47 -30.28 21.97
N LYS A 183 31.47 -30.08 20.64
CA LYS A 183 30.56 -30.79 19.73
C LYS A 183 30.93 -32.27 19.56
N GLN A 184 32.19 -32.61 19.79
CA GLN A 184 32.75 -33.96 19.67
C GLN A 184 32.56 -34.79 20.95
N VAL A 185 32.39 -34.19 22.13
CA VAL A 185 32.03 -34.92 23.36
C VAL A 185 30.67 -35.63 23.16
N PRO A 186 30.64 -36.97 23.15
CA PRO A 186 29.42 -37.71 22.90
C PRO A 186 28.58 -37.76 24.18
N GLY A 187 27.49 -37.00 24.22
CA GLY A 187 26.35 -37.39 25.04
C GLY A 187 25.79 -38.71 24.48
N GLU A 188 25.79 -39.75 25.30
CA GLU A 188 25.20 -41.07 25.02
C GLU A 188 23.81 -40.92 24.39
N ASN A 189 23.54 -41.59 23.27
CA ASN A 189 22.35 -41.53 22.38
C ASN A 189 22.50 -40.70 21.08
N ARG A 190 23.49 -41.05 20.25
CA ARG A 190 23.73 -40.46 18.92
C ARG A 190 23.64 -41.47 17.76
N GLN A 191 22.77 -42.46 17.85
CA GLN A 191 22.38 -43.26 16.68
C GLN A 191 20.87 -43.13 16.47
N LEU A 192 20.48 -42.93 15.20
CA LEU A 192 19.15 -42.56 14.70
C LEU A 192 18.89 -41.03 14.63
N ASN A 193 18.74 -40.55 13.38
CA ASN A 193 18.26 -39.23 12.94
C ASN A 193 19.23 -38.04 12.86
N GLY A 194 20.54 -38.27 12.68
CA GLY A 194 21.51 -37.18 12.39
C GLY A 194 21.17 -36.35 11.14
N LYS A 195 20.69 -36.99 10.06
CA LYS A 195 20.25 -36.32 8.82
C LYS A 195 18.99 -35.47 9.04
N GLN A 196 18.02 -35.97 9.80
CA GLN A 196 16.80 -35.24 10.15
C GLN A 196 17.08 -34.04 11.07
N LYS A 197 17.93 -34.21 12.09
CA LYS A 197 18.39 -33.11 12.96
C LYS A 197 19.13 -32.02 12.17
N ARG A 198 19.98 -32.39 11.20
CA ARG A 198 20.65 -31.43 10.30
C ARG A 198 19.65 -30.66 9.43
N LEU A 199 18.66 -31.36 8.86
CA LEU A 199 17.61 -30.73 8.05
C LEU A 199 16.76 -29.76 8.89
N GLN A 200 16.38 -30.14 10.10
CA GLN A 200 15.66 -29.27 11.04
C GLN A 200 16.47 -28.02 11.37
N LYS A 201 17.76 -28.15 11.72
CA LYS A 201 18.66 -27.00 11.95
C LYS A 201 18.77 -26.09 10.72
N LEU A 202 18.83 -26.66 9.52
CA LEU A 202 18.86 -25.88 8.28
C LEU A 202 17.54 -25.12 8.06
N GLN A 203 16.40 -25.78 8.29
CA GLN A 203 15.08 -25.15 8.20
C GLN A 203 14.93 -24.02 9.23
N GLU A 204 15.38 -24.22 10.47
CA GLU A 204 15.42 -23.17 11.49
C GLU A 204 16.28 -21.99 11.08
N ARG A 205 17.48 -22.24 10.52
CA ARG A 205 18.35 -21.17 9.99
C ARG A 205 17.66 -20.40 8.86
N LYS A 206 17.01 -21.10 7.92
CA LYS A 206 16.24 -20.46 6.83
C LYS A 206 15.06 -19.66 7.37
N ARG A 207 14.32 -20.18 8.36
CA ARG A 207 13.22 -19.46 9.03
C ARG A 207 13.73 -18.20 9.73
N ARG A 208 14.85 -18.28 10.45
CA ARG A 208 15.49 -17.12 11.11
C ARG A 208 15.95 -16.09 10.09
N ALA A 209 16.56 -16.52 8.98
CA ALA A 209 16.98 -15.62 7.90
C ALA A 209 15.78 -14.90 7.26
N LYS A 210 14.71 -15.64 6.92
CA LYS A 210 13.48 -15.07 6.38
C LYS A 210 12.80 -14.09 7.36
N ALA A 211 12.78 -14.41 8.65
CA ALA A 211 12.25 -13.51 9.67
C ALA A 211 13.07 -12.21 9.78
N ARG A 212 14.40 -12.30 9.69
CA ARG A 212 15.29 -11.12 9.66
C ARG A 212 15.01 -10.25 8.43
N GLU A 213 14.94 -10.86 7.25
CA GLU A 213 14.62 -10.15 6.00
C GLU A 213 13.24 -9.49 6.06
N GLY A 214 12.24 -10.18 6.63
CA GLY A 214 10.91 -9.62 6.86
C GLY A 214 10.93 -8.36 7.72
N LYS A 215 11.69 -8.38 8.83
CA LYS A 215 11.85 -7.21 9.71
C LYS A 215 12.58 -6.05 9.03
N LEU A 216 13.61 -6.33 8.23
CA LEU A 216 14.29 -5.32 7.43
C LEU A 216 13.34 -4.66 6.44
N ASN A 217 12.56 -5.48 5.72
CA ASN A 217 11.59 -4.99 4.74
C ASN A 217 10.51 -4.14 5.43
N GLU A 218 10.05 -4.55 6.62
CA GLU A 218 9.13 -3.74 7.43
C GLU A 218 9.76 -2.39 7.83
N LEU A 219 11.00 -2.39 8.33
CA LEU A 219 11.72 -1.18 8.72
C LEU A 219 11.87 -0.23 7.52
N VAL A 220 12.25 -0.73 6.34
CA VAL A 220 12.35 0.07 5.11
C VAL A 220 10.99 0.66 4.71
N GLN A 221 9.91 -0.13 4.78
CA GLN A 221 8.56 0.36 4.47
C GLN A 221 8.11 1.44 5.46
N ARG A 222 8.41 1.27 6.76
CA ARG A 222 8.07 2.26 7.78
C ARG A 222 8.88 3.55 7.63
N MET A 223 10.17 3.46 7.30
CA MET A 223 10.98 4.65 7.00
C MET A 223 10.39 5.44 5.82
N LYS A 224 10.04 4.75 4.72
CA LYS A 224 9.37 5.40 3.58
C LYS A 224 8.05 6.06 3.99
N ARG A 225 7.21 5.38 4.77
CA ARG A 225 5.96 5.93 5.27
C ARG A 225 6.19 7.15 6.17
N SER A 226 7.21 7.13 7.03
CA SER A 226 7.57 8.27 7.88
C SER A 226 7.95 9.48 7.04
N GLU A 227 8.73 9.29 5.97
CA GLU A 227 9.07 10.36 5.02
C GLU A 227 7.83 10.93 4.30
N GLU A 228 6.91 10.06 3.87
CA GLU A 228 5.66 10.48 3.23
C GLU A 228 4.77 11.28 4.20
N LEU A 229 4.62 10.81 5.45
CA LEU A 229 3.88 11.52 6.49
C LEU A 229 4.51 12.88 6.79
N GLU A 230 5.84 12.96 6.84
CA GLU A 230 6.55 14.21 7.07
C GLU A 230 6.37 15.21 5.91
N LYS A 231 6.40 14.73 4.66
CA LYS A 231 6.08 15.56 3.48
C LYS A 231 4.65 16.09 3.54
N ALA A 232 3.68 15.21 3.82
CA ALA A 232 2.27 15.59 3.94
C ALA A 232 2.04 16.59 5.09
N GLU A 233 2.71 16.40 6.24
CA GLU A 233 2.66 17.35 7.35
C GLU A 233 3.19 18.72 6.92
N ARG A 234 4.37 18.77 6.29
CA ARG A 234 4.97 20.03 5.81
C ARG A 234 4.05 20.76 4.83
N GLU A 235 3.42 20.03 3.90
CA GLU A 235 2.47 20.61 2.95
C GLU A 235 1.22 21.18 3.63
N LEU A 236 0.62 20.46 4.57
CA LEU A 236 -0.54 20.95 5.31
C LEU A 236 -0.20 22.13 6.22
N VAL A 237 0.98 22.13 6.84
CA VAL A 237 1.48 23.26 7.63
C VAL A 237 1.64 24.49 6.73
N LEU A 238 2.26 24.35 5.55
CA LEU A 238 2.37 25.44 4.58
C LEU A 238 1.01 25.95 4.11
N GLN A 239 0.04 25.06 3.86
CA GLN A 239 -1.33 25.47 3.54
C GLN A 239 -1.95 26.25 4.68
N ARG A 240 -1.87 25.74 5.92
CA ARG A 240 -2.40 26.43 7.11
C ARG A 240 -1.78 27.81 7.30
N GLU A 241 -0.47 27.94 7.09
CA GLU A 241 0.24 29.23 7.16
C GLU A 241 -0.23 30.22 6.09
N ARG A 242 -0.56 29.74 4.88
CA ARG A 242 -1.18 30.59 3.84
C ARG A 242 -2.58 31.09 4.21
N PHE A 243 -3.35 30.30 4.97
CA PHE A 243 -4.62 30.76 5.53
C PHE A 243 -4.43 31.68 6.75
N GLY A 244 -3.19 31.85 7.23
CA GLY A 244 -2.84 32.78 8.30
C GLY A 244 -2.85 34.25 7.86
N LYS A 245 -2.57 35.15 8.81
CA LYS A 245 -2.47 36.59 8.55
C LYS A 245 -1.12 36.93 7.89
N GLY A 246 -1.14 37.73 6.83
CA GLY A 246 0.04 38.25 6.12
C GLY A 246 -0.16 38.28 4.60
N VAL A 247 0.65 39.07 3.89
CA VAL A 247 0.58 39.17 2.41
C VAL A 247 1.45 38.08 1.77
N GLY A 248 0.83 37.16 1.03
CA GLY A 248 1.55 36.13 0.26
C GLY A 248 2.04 36.67 -1.08
N LEU A 249 3.29 36.36 -1.45
CA LEU A 249 3.94 36.85 -2.69
C LEU A 249 3.67 35.95 -3.92
N GLY A 250 2.52 35.28 -3.98
CA GLY A 250 2.10 34.40 -5.09
C GLY A 250 2.88 33.09 -5.27
N LYS A 251 4.10 32.98 -4.75
CA LYS A 251 4.92 31.74 -4.76
C LYS A 251 4.73 30.92 -3.47
N PRO A 252 4.77 29.58 -3.55
CA PRO A 252 4.66 28.72 -2.38
C PRO A 252 5.73 29.06 -1.33
N GLY A 253 5.29 29.37 -0.10
CA GLY A 253 6.19 29.63 1.04
C GLY A 253 6.87 31.00 1.04
N LYS A 254 6.49 31.94 0.16
CA LYS A 254 7.03 33.31 0.16
C LYS A 254 6.00 34.32 0.67
N PHE A 255 6.36 35.04 1.72
CA PHE A 255 5.56 36.09 2.35
C PHE A 255 6.28 37.44 2.28
N SER A 256 5.53 38.54 2.35
CA SER A 256 6.10 39.89 2.42
C SER A 256 7.01 40.02 3.66
N LYS A 257 8.06 40.85 3.54
CA LYS A 257 8.97 41.16 4.66
C LYS A 257 8.33 42.18 5.59
N GLU A 258 7.25 41.79 6.24
CA GLU A 258 6.48 42.63 7.16
C GLU A 258 6.48 42.02 8.56
N ARG A 259 6.68 42.87 9.57
CA ARG A 259 6.56 42.43 10.96
C ARG A 259 5.07 42.29 11.30
N LYS A 260 4.67 41.12 11.80
CA LYS A 260 3.35 40.94 12.40
C LYS A 260 3.26 41.87 13.62
N LYS A 261 2.31 42.82 13.57
CA LYS A 261 2.00 43.70 14.70
C LYS A 261 1.37 42.91 15.83
#